data_AF-X5PVB0-F1
#
_entry.id   AF-X5PVB0-F1
#
_cell.length_a   1.000
_cell.length_b   1.000
_cell.length_c   1.000
_cell.angle_alpha   90.00
_cell.angle_beta   90.00
_cell.angle_gamma   90.00
#
_symmetry.space_group_name_H-M   'P 1'
#
loop_
_entity.id
_entity.type
_entity.pdbx_description
1 polymer ?
#
loop_
_entity_poly.entity_id
_entity_poly.type
_entity_poly.pdbx_seq_one_letter_code
_entity_poly.pdbx_strand_id
1 'polypeptide(L)' 'MYKKVLTECIRHSEQSPLSSKQEAGKIMNVSAAAAPRVWCGRTVRAFANGRLTYAEMKRAHLGTGDRSVFIKIVQGR' A
#
# COMPACT_ATOMS: atom_id res chain seq x y z
N MET A 1 -6.83 -2.14 16.26
CA MET A 1 -5.63 -2.80 16.81
C MET A 1 -4.30 -2.45 16.12
N TYR A 2 -4.27 -1.79 14.94
CA TYR A 2 -3.02 -1.48 14.20
C TYR A 2 -2.76 0.03 13.96
N LYS A 3 -3.34 0.92 14.79
CA LYS A 3 -3.25 2.38 14.60
C LYS A 3 -1.80 2.89 14.52
N LYS A 4 -0.91 2.41 15.40
CA LYS A 4 0.51 2.82 15.42
C LYS A 4 1.24 2.46 14.12
N VAL A 5 1.03 1.24 13.61
CA VAL A 5 1.61 0.78 12.33
C VAL A 5 1.09 1.61 11.16
N LEU A 6 -0.20 1.93 11.16
CA LEU A 6 -0.80 2.78 10.14
C LEU A 6 -0.21 4.20 10.14
N THR A 7 -0.10 4.83 11.31
CA THR A 7 0.47 6.18 11.45
C THR A 7 1.92 6.21 10.99
N GLU A 8 2.73 5.23 11.40
CA GLU A 8 4.14 5.13 11.00
C GLU A 8 4.29 4.95 9.48
N CYS A 9 3.48 4.06 8.89
CA CYS A 9 3.45 3.87 7.45
C CYS A 9 3.12 5.17 6.71
N ILE A 10 2.07 5.88 7.13
CA ILE A 10 1.66 7.15 6.51
C ILE A 10 2.80 8.17 6.60
N ARG A 11 3.40 8.34 7.79
CA ARG A 11 4.51 9.28 8.01
C ARG A 11 5.68 9.00 7.07
N HIS A 12 6.05 7.73 6.89
CA HIS A 12 7.14 7.35 5.99
C HIS A 12 6.77 7.54 4.51
N SER A 13 5.56 7.13 4.10
CA SER A 13 5.08 7.28 2.72
C SER A 13 4.81 8.74 2.33
N GLU A 14 4.50 9.61 3.28
CA GLU A 14 4.40 11.05 3.07
C GLU A 14 5.77 11.70 2.75
N GLN A 15 6.89 11.05 3.06
CA GLN A 15 8.23 11.50 2.68
C GLN A 15 8.66 11.03 1.30
N SER A 16 7.90 10.14 0.66
CA SER A 16 8.25 9.64 -0.67
C SER A 16 8.24 10.75 -1.74
N PRO A 17 9.05 10.63 -2.80
CA PRO A 17 9.06 11.57 -3.92
C PRO A 17 7.66 11.75 -4.54
N LEU A 18 7.39 12.94 -5.09
CA LEU A 18 6.11 13.25 -5.73
C LEU A 18 5.82 12.28 -6.89
N SER A 19 6.84 11.92 -7.67
CA SER A 19 6.72 10.96 -8.78
C SER A 19 6.19 9.60 -8.29
N SER A 20 6.75 9.06 -7.20
CA SER A 20 6.29 7.81 -6.60
C SER A 20 4.86 7.91 -6.08
N LYS A 21 4.48 9.04 -5.47
CA LYS A 21 3.10 9.28 -5.02
C LYS A 21 2.11 9.38 -6.19
N GLN A 22 2.52 9.99 -7.31
CA GLN A 22 1.72 10.07 -8.53
C GLN A 22 1.52 8.69 -9.16
N GLU A 23 2.57 7.89 -9.25
CA GLU A 23 2.50 6.52 -9.78
C GLU A 23 1.57 5.65 -8.91
N ALA A 24 1.76 5.68 -7.59
CA ALA A 24 0.89 5.00 -6.64
C ALA A 24 -0.56 5.48 -6.77
N GLY A 25 -0.77 6.80 -6.92
CA GLY A 25 -2.07 7.40 -7.17
C GLY A 25 -2.77 6.84 -8.42
N LYS A 26 -2.03 6.69 -9.53
CA LYS A 26 -2.57 6.08 -10.77
C LYS A 26 -2.98 4.63 -10.55
N ILE A 27 -2.15 3.83 -9.88
CA ILE A 27 -2.44 2.40 -9.61
C ILE A 27 -3.70 2.26 -8.75
N MET A 28 -3.84 3.12 -7.74
CA MET A 28 -4.93 3.06 -6.76
C MET A 28 -6.19 3.87 -7.16
N ASN A 29 -6.12 4.59 -8.28
CA ASN A 29 -7.12 5.56 -8.75
C ASN A 29 -7.46 6.64 -7.71
N VAL A 30 -6.44 7.29 -7.15
CA VAL A 30 -6.56 8.39 -6.18
C VAL A 30 -5.56 9.52 -6.48
N SER A 31 -5.76 10.70 -5.88
CA SER A 31 -4.80 11.79 -6.02
C SER A 31 -3.46 11.45 -5.37
N ALA A 32 -2.37 12.04 -5.87
CA ALA A 32 -1.03 11.85 -5.30
C ALA A 32 -0.94 12.23 -3.81
N ALA A 33 -1.71 13.25 -3.38
CA ALA A 33 -1.80 13.67 -1.98
C ALA A 33 -2.49 12.61 -1.10
N ALA A 34 -3.50 11.91 -1.62
CA ALA A 34 -4.20 10.86 -0.90
C ALA A 34 -3.44 9.52 -0.92
N ALA A 35 -2.54 9.32 -1.88
CA ALA A 35 -1.87 8.05 -2.12
C ALA A 35 -1.21 7.44 -0.86
N PRO A 36 -0.41 8.17 -0.05
CA PRO A 36 0.20 7.60 1.17
C PRO A 36 -0.83 7.02 2.14
N ARG A 37 -1.91 7.77 2.40
CA ARG A 37 -2.96 7.37 3.35
C ARG A 37 -3.77 6.19 2.84
N VAL A 38 -4.10 6.19 1.56
CA VAL A 38 -4.89 5.11 0.93
C VAL A 38 -4.06 3.83 0.86
N TRP A 39 -2.80 3.92 0.45
CA TRP A 39 -1.87 2.79 0.38
C TRP A 39 -1.72 2.10 1.74
N CYS A 40 -1.28 2.86 2.75
CA CYS A 40 -1.10 2.33 4.10
C CYS A 40 -2.42 1.82 4.69
N GLY A 41 -3.51 2.55 4.45
CA GLY A 41 -4.83 2.18 4.90
C GLY A 41 -5.30 0.82 4.35
N ARG A 42 -5.10 0.57 3.05
CA ARG A 42 -5.50 -0.66 2.36
C ARG A 42 -4.60 -1.84 2.73
N THR A 43 -3.29 -1.64 2.67
CA THR A 43 -2.30 -2.71 2.95
C THR A 43 -2.32 -3.16 4.41
N VAL A 44 -2.31 -2.24 5.37
CA VAL A 44 -2.33 -2.59 6.81
C VAL A 44 -3.64 -3.27 7.19
N ARG A 45 -4.78 -2.81 6.64
CA ARG A 45 -6.08 -3.47 6.83
C ARG A 45 -6.10 -4.88 6.25
N ALA A 46 -5.63 -5.05 5.03
CA ALA A 46 -5.60 -6.35 4.38
C ALA A 46 -4.70 -7.33 5.14
N PHE A 47 -3.55 -6.86 5.63
CA PHE A 47 -2.65 -7.67 6.45
C PHE A 47 -3.31 -8.06 7.78
N ALA A 48 -3.91 -7.10 8.50
CA ALA A 48 -4.59 -7.36 9.77
C ALA A 48 -5.77 -8.32 9.64
N ASN A 49 -6.45 -8.32 8.48
CA ASN A 49 -7.60 -9.18 8.20
C ASN A 49 -7.18 -10.51 7.52
N GLY A 50 -5.89 -10.81 7.42
CA GLY A 50 -5.39 -12.05 6.79
C GLY A 50 -5.57 -12.12 5.27
N ARG A 51 -6.01 -11.04 4.62
CA ARG A 51 -6.14 -10.94 3.14
C ARG A 51 -4.80 -10.71 2.44
N LEU A 52 -3.78 -10.33 3.18
CA LEU A 52 -2.44 -10.09 2.68
C LEU A 52 -1.41 -10.72 3.61
N THR A 53 -0.56 -11.58 3.07
CA THR A 53 0.52 -12.23 3.80
C THR A 53 1.82 -11.46 3.67
N TYR A 54 2.76 -11.72 4.59
CA TYR A 54 4.12 -11.17 4.49
C TYR A 54 4.83 -11.60 3.20
N ALA A 55 4.61 -12.83 2.73
CA ALA A 55 5.19 -13.33 1.49
C ALA A 55 4.67 -12.58 0.24
N GLU A 56 3.40 -12.20 0.22
CA GLU A 56 2.82 -11.38 -0.85
C GLU A 56 3.34 -9.93 -0.81
N MET A 57 3.47 -9.34 0.38
CA MET A 57 4.12 -8.03 0.53
C MET A 57 5.57 -8.06 0.06
N LYS A 58 6.35 -9.08 0.45
CA LYS A 58 7.75 -9.23 0.06
C LYS A 58 7.89 -9.37 -1.46
N ARG A 59 7.06 -10.19 -2.10
CA ARG A 59 7.02 -10.33 -3.57
C ARG A 59 6.68 -9.02 -4.26
N ALA A 60 5.68 -8.29 -3.74
CA ALA A 60 5.32 -6.97 -4.27
C ALA A 60 6.48 -5.98 -4.19
N HIS A 61 7.19 -5.94 -3.05
CA HIS A 61 8.33 -5.07 -2.84
C HIS A 61 9.54 -5.43 -3.72
N LEU A 62 9.87 -6.72 -3.83
CA LEU A 62 10.99 -7.20 -4.65
C LEU A 62 10.68 -7.18 -6.16
N GLY A 63 9.43 -6.97 -6.55
CA GLY A 63 9.01 -7.01 -7.96
C GLY A 63 9.04 -8.42 -8.55
N THR A 64 8.95 -9.47 -7.73
CA THR A 64 9.10 -10.87 -8.16
C THR A 64 7.79 -11.66 -8.06
N GLY A 65 7.61 -12.63 -8.97
CA GLY A 65 6.45 -13.53 -8.98
C GLY A 65 5.09 -12.84 -9.23
N ASP A 66 4.01 -13.55 -8.91
CA ASP A 66 2.65 -12.99 -9.01
C ASP A 66 2.39 -11.96 -7.90
N ARG A 67 1.93 -10.77 -8.31
CA ARG A 67 1.60 -9.61 -7.46
C ARG A 67 0.12 -9.22 -7.57
N SER A 68 -0.69 -10.02 -8.25
CA SER A 68 -2.10 -9.74 -8.54
C SER A 68 -2.93 -9.49 -7.28
N VAL A 69 -2.74 -10.30 -6.23
CA VAL A 69 -3.42 -10.15 -4.93
C VAL A 69 -3.10 -8.80 -4.30
N PHE A 70 -1.82 -8.43 -4.28
CA PHE A 70 -1.37 -7.16 -3.74
C PHE A 70 -1.96 -5.97 -4.52
N ILE A 71 -1.91 -6.02 -5.86
CA ILE A 71 -2.46 -4.99 -6.74
C ILE A 71 -3.98 -4.81 -6.49
N LYS A 72 -4.73 -5.91 -6.39
CA LYS A 72 -6.17 -5.87 -6.07
C LYS A 72 -6.43 -5.17 -4.73
N ILE A 73 -5.67 -5.52 -3.69
CA ILE A 73 -5.79 -4.89 -2.38
C ILE A 73 -5.53 -3.39 -2.43
N VAL A 74 -4.43 -2.95 -3.06
CA VAL A 74 -4.12 -1.52 -3.13
C VAL A 74 -5.09 -0.78 -4.04
N GLN A 75 -5.77 -1.45 -4.97
CA GLN A 75 -6.90 -0.91 -5.74
C GLN A 75 -8.23 -0.89 -4.97
N GLY A 76 -8.33 -1.58 -3.84
CA GLY A 76 -9.56 -1.68 -3.04
C GLY A 76 -10.54 -2.74 -3.53
N ARG A 77 -10.05 -3.77 -4.23
CA ARG A 77 -10.80 -4.96 -4.68
C ARG A 77 -10.56 -6.12 -3.70
#